data_AF-A0A537Z5B9-F1
#
_entry.id   AF-A0A537Z5B9-F1
#
_cell.length_a   1.000
_cell.length_b   1.000
_cell.length_c   1.000
_cell.angle_alpha   90.00
_cell.angle_beta   90.00
_cell.angle_gamma   90.00
#
_symmetry.space_group_name_H-M   'P 1'
#
loop_
_entity.id
_entity.type
_entity.pdbx_description
1 polymer ?
#
loop_
_entity_poly.entity_id
_entity_poly.type
_entity_poly.pdbx_seq_one_letter_code
_entity_poly.pdbx_strand_id
1 'polypeptide(L)'
;MSAVVKHGPPRKRQNPRCVHGHPLWELTYASRDPDSVTPVARDLALGLQLGYWTAEPRRATDLIELARTVEDLGFDSVWTGESWSSDAFSPLAAIAGTTSRVRLCTGIAQISARSPT
;
A
#
# COMPACT_ATOMS: atom_id res chain seq x y z
N MET A 1 48.16 -35.13 27.23
CA MET A 1 48.12 -33.69 26.90
C MET A 1 46.76 -33.40 26.26
N SER A 2 45.87 -32.69 26.96
CA SER A 2 44.57 -32.30 26.42
C SER A 2 44.52 -30.77 26.36
N ALA A 3 44.37 -30.21 25.16
CA ALA A 3 44.24 -28.77 24.96
C ALA A 3 42.75 -28.43 24.82
N VAL A 4 42.23 -27.69 25.78
CA VAL A 4 40.86 -27.17 25.79
C VAL A 4 40.77 -26.00 24.81
N VAL A 5 39.99 -26.16 23.74
CA VAL A 5 39.65 -25.07 22.80
C VAL A 5 38.59 -24.19 23.47
N LYS A 6 38.94 -22.95 23.83
CA LYS A 6 37.97 -21.94 24.30
C LYS A 6 37.23 -21.36 23.09
N HIS A 7 35.94 -21.65 22.97
CA HIS A 7 35.07 -20.99 22.00
C HIS A 7 34.73 -19.57 22.51
N GLY A 8 35.08 -18.55 21.73
CA GLY A 8 34.64 -17.17 21.95
C GLY A 8 33.13 -17.00 21.70
N PRO A 9 32.53 -15.88 22.17
CA PRO A 9 31.08 -15.67 22.09
C PRO A 9 30.60 -15.60 20.63
N PRO A 10 29.34 -16.02 20.35
CA PRO A 10 28.81 -16.07 19.00
C PRO A 10 28.73 -14.66 18.40
N ARG A 11 29.30 -14.46 17.19
CA ARG A 11 29.06 -13.24 16.40
C ARG A 11 27.56 -13.11 16.14
N LYS A 12 26.96 -11.98 16.51
CA LYS A 12 25.55 -11.67 16.24
C LYS A 12 25.27 -11.86 14.74
N ARG A 13 24.33 -12.75 14.40
CA ARG A 13 23.84 -12.92 13.03
C ARG A 13 23.32 -11.57 12.51
N GLN A 14 23.93 -11.05 11.46
CA GLN A 14 23.35 -9.95 10.70
C GLN A 14 22.07 -10.46 10.03
N ASN A 15 20.94 -9.87 10.40
CA ASN A 15 19.64 -10.16 9.81
C ASN A 15 19.61 -9.55 8.39
N PRO A 16 19.38 -10.33 7.31
CA PRO A 16 19.36 -9.80 5.94
C PRO A 16 18.19 -8.83 5.66
N ARG A 17 17.32 -8.57 6.66
CA ARG A 17 16.19 -7.64 6.58
C ARG A 17 16.52 -6.19 6.93
N CYS A 18 17.74 -5.90 7.37
CA CYS A 18 18.16 -4.56 7.82
C CYS A 18 19.42 -4.13 7.07
N VAL A 19 19.36 -2.98 6.39
CA VAL A 19 20.53 -2.31 5.81
C VAL A 19 20.83 -1.11 6.72
N HIS A 20 22.04 -1.03 7.28
CA HIS A 20 22.46 0.02 8.23
C HIS A 20 21.56 0.20 9.48
N GLY A 21 20.82 -0.84 9.89
CA GLY A 21 19.95 -0.78 11.08
C GLY A 21 18.53 -0.30 10.83
N HIS A 22 18.22 0.13 9.60
CA HIS A 22 16.85 0.49 9.20
C HIS A 22 16.13 -0.73 8.63
N PRO A 23 14.86 -0.97 9.01
CA PRO A 23 14.05 -1.97 8.35
C PRO A 23 13.77 -1.57 6.90
N LEU A 24 13.85 -2.52 5.96
CA LEU A 24 13.73 -2.29 4.51
C LEU A 24 12.46 -1.52 4.08
N TRP A 25 11.37 -1.58 4.86
CA TRP A 25 10.12 -0.88 4.55
C TRP A 25 10.19 0.63 4.77
N GLU A 26 11.17 1.11 5.55
CA GLU A 26 11.39 2.53 5.82
C GLU A 26 12.01 3.23 4.59
N LEU A 27 12.81 2.51 3.79
CA LEU A 27 13.48 3.05 2.59
C LEU A 27 12.54 3.17 1.38
N THR A 28 11.52 2.33 1.27
CA THR A 28 10.51 2.43 0.21
C THR A 28 9.49 3.55 0.47
N TYR A 29 9.30 3.95 1.73
CA TYR A 29 8.37 5.03 2.10
C TYR A 29 9.05 6.41 2.15
N ALA A 30 10.35 6.47 2.50
CA ALA A 30 11.08 7.72 2.73
C ALA A 30 11.56 8.47 1.47
N SER A 31 11.31 7.96 0.25
CA SER A 31 11.82 8.60 -0.99
C SER A 31 10.91 9.69 -1.55
N ARG A 32 9.81 10.06 -0.88
CA ARG A 32 8.86 11.05 -1.38
C ARG A 32 8.97 12.37 -0.63
N ASP A 33 9.05 13.45 -1.41
CA ASP A 33 8.97 14.83 -0.95
C ASP A 33 7.78 15.01 0.01
N PRO A 34 8.03 15.27 1.31
CA PRO A 34 6.98 15.45 2.30
C PRO A 34 6.09 16.65 1.99
N ASP A 35 6.54 17.61 1.16
CA ASP A 35 5.80 18.85 0.89
C ASP A 35 4.85 18.75 -0.32
N SER A 36 4.85 17.63 -1.04
CA SER A 36 4.03 17.45 -2.24
C SER A 36 2.53 17.19 -1.97
N VAL A 37 2.18 16.79 -0.75
CA VAL A 37 0.82 16.74 -0.20
C VAL A 37 0.97 17.03 1.29
N THR A 38 0.39 18.11 1.81
CA THR A 38 0.56 18.54 3.21
C THR A 38 0.57 17.37 4.19
N PRO A 39 1.72 17.03 4.81
CA PRO A 39 1.81 15.96 5.78
C PRO A 39 1.37 16.58 7.09
N VAL A 40 0.07 16.58 7.35
CA VAL A 40 -0.33 16.47 8.74
C VAL A 40 0.31 15.18 9.23
N ALA A 41 1.20 15.28 10.22
CA ALA A 41 1.69 14.15 10.98
C ALA A 41 0.46 13.41 11.53
N ARG A 42 -0.06 12.48 10.74
CA ARG A 42 -1.21 11.69 11.13
C ARG A 42 -0.65 10.37 11.61
N ASP A 43 -0.50 10.27 12.92
CA ASP A 43 -0.24 9.01 13.61
C ASP A 43 -1.30 7.95 13.23
N LEU A 44 -2.45 8.39 12.71
CA LEU A 44 -3.51 7.56 12.15
C LEU A 44 -4.14 8.18 10.90
N ALA A 45 -4.08 7.46 9.78
CA ALA A 45 -4.75 7.81 8.52
C ALA A 45 -5.91 6.84 8.24
N LEU A 46 -7.02 7.36 7.71
CA LEU A 46 -8.19 6.56 7.33
C LEU A 46 -8.20 6.29 5.84
N GLY A 47 -8.47 5.04 5.47
CA GLY A 47 -8.67 4.61 4.10
C GLY A 47 -10.01 3.92 3.93
N LEU A 48 -10.64 4.08 2.75
CA LEU A 48 -11.87 3.40 2.38
C LEU A 48 -11.58 2.21 1.47
N GLN A 49 -11.97 1.00 1.89
CA GLN A 49 -11.92 -0.20 1.05
C GLN A 49 -13.27 -0.40 0.34
N LEU A 50 -13.27 -0.29 -0.99
CA LEU A 50 -14.46 -0.43 -1.83
C LEU A 50 -14.84 -1.89 -2.10
N GLY A 51 -13.94 -2.83 -1.78
CA GLY A 51 -14.14 -4.26 -2.01
C GLY A 51 -13.89 -4.65 -3.47
N TYR A 52 -14.60 -5.68 -3.93
CA TYR A 52 -14.46 -6.21 -5.29
C TYR A 52 -15.42 -5.54 -6.25
N TRP A 53 -14.88 -5.04 -7.36
CA TRP A 53 -15.67 -4.57 -8.48
C TRP A 53 -16.22 -5.75 -9.27
N THR A 54 -17.46 -6.11 -9.01
CA THR A 54 -18.16 -7.18 -9.74
C THR A 54 -19.29 -6.58 -10.58
N ALA A 55 -19.86 -7.37 -11.49
CA ALA A 55 -20.93 -6.93 -12.38
C ALA A 55 -22.28 -6.64 -11.67
N GLU A 56 -22.40 -6.90 -10.37
CA GLU A 56 -23.58 -6.63 -9.54
C GLU A 56 -23.60 -5.19 -8.97
N PRO A 57 -24.78 -4.66 -8.57
CA PRO A 57 -25.22 -3.32 -8.98
C PRO A 57 -24.79 -2.21 -8.01
N ARG A 58 -23.49 -2.00 -7.83
CA ARG A 58 -23.02 -0.63 -7.60
C ARG A 58 -22.67 -0.08 -8.95
N ARG A 59 -23.40 0.95 -9.39
CA ARG A 59 -23.04 1.61 -10.65
C ARG A 59 -21.66 2.22 -10.45
N ALA A 60 -20.88 2.28 -11.53
CA ALA A 60 -19.59 2.95 -11.50
C ALA A 60 -19.66 4.38 -10.91
N THR A 61 -20.79 5.05 -11.14
CA THR A 61 -21.13 6.36 -10.56
C THR A 61 -21.14 6.36 -9.04
N ASP A 62 -21.67 5.31 -8.40
CA ASP A 62 -21.82 5.26 -6.94
C ASP A 62 -20.45 5.20 -6.26
N LEU A 63 -19.50 4.49 -6.89
CA LEU A 63 -18.14 4.35 -6.38
C LEU A 63 -17.30 5.62 -6.59
N ILE A 64 -17.54 6.32 -7.70
CA ILE A 64 -16.99 7.66 -7.95
C ILE A 64 -17.51 8.67 -6.93
N GLU A 65 -18.81 8.71 -6.69
CA GLU A 65 -19.42 9.62 -5.71
C GLU A 65 -18.91 9.35 -4.30
N LEU A 66 -18.78 8.06 -3.92
CA LEU A 66 -18.24 7.68 -2.63
C LEU A 66 -16.76 8.10 -2.50
N ALA A 67 -15.95 7.92 -3.56
CA ALA A 67 -14.56 8.34 -3.57
C ALA A 67 -14.39 9.86 -3.43
N ARG A 68 -15.23 10.64 -4.12
CA ARG A 68 -15.27 12.11 -3.95
C ARG A 68 -15.68 12.51 -2.54
N THR A 69 -16.68 11.84 -1.99
CA THR A 69 -17.16 12.09 -0.63
C THR A 69 -16.05 11.86 0.40
N VAL A 70 -15.31 10.76 0.31
CA VAL A 70 -14.21 10.50 1.27
C VAL A 70 -13.01 11.43 1.07
N GLU A 71 -12.74 11.85 -0.17
CA GLU A 71 -11.74 12.89 -0.45
C GLU A 71 -12.12 14.22 0.22
N ASP A 72 -13.39 14.62 0.17
CA ASP A 72 -13.89 15.83 0.82
C ASP A 72 -13.92 15.71 2.35
N LEU A 73 -14.14 14.50 2.88
CA LEU A 73 -14.03 14.20 4.31
C LEU A 73 -12.57 14.11 4.81
N GLY A 74 -11.58 14.19 3.91
CA GLY A 74 -10.17 14.18 4.27
C GLY A 74 -9.61 12.80 4.61
N PHE A 75 -10.20 11.74 4.06
CA PHE A 75 -9.58 10.41 4.04
C PHE A 75 -8.28 10.45 3.24
N ASP A 76 -7.33 9.62 3.64
CA ASP A 76 -6.02 9.56 2.99
C ASP A 76 -6.06 8.75 1.70
N SER A 77 -6.81 7.64 1.70
CA SER A 77 -6.75 6.66 0.61
C SER A 77 -8.07 5.95 0.31
N VAL A 78 -8.18 5.50 -0.95
CA VAL A 78 -9.24 4.62 -1.45
C VAL A 78 -8.59 3.36 -2.01
N TRP A 79 -9.16 2.22 -1.67
CA TRP A 79 -8.65 0.89 -1.98
C TRP A 79 -9.67 0.08 -2.78
N THR A 80 -9.17 -0.71 -3.72
CA THR A 80 -9.95 -1.70 -4.49
C THR A 80 -9.27 -3.06 -4.43
N GLY A 81 -10.08 -4.14 -4.41
CA GLY A 81 -9.61 -5.52 -4.39
C GLY A 81 -9.74 -6.22 -5.76
N GLU A 82 -8.85 -7.17 -6.04
CA GLU A 82 -8.94 -8.07 -7.19
C GLU A 82 -9.31 -9.49 -6.75
N SER A 83 -10.22 -10.14 -7.47
CA SER A 83 -10.59 -11.54 -7.22
C SER A 83 -11.37 -12.12 -8.40
N TRP A 84 -10.90 -13.24 -8.97
CA TRP A 84 -11.49 -13.99 -10.10
C TRP A 84 -11.93 -13.13 -11.30
N SER A 85 -13.11 -12.50 -11.22
CA SER A 85 -13.72 -11.67 -12.26
C SER A 85 -13.72 -10.17 -11.95
N SER A 86 -13.24 -9.77 -10.76
CA SER A 86 -13.11 -8.38 -10.33
C SER A 86 -11.73 -7.85 -10.66
N ASP A 87 -11.67 -6.70 -11.32
CA ASP A 87 -10.44 -5.98 -11.61
C ASP A 87 -10.20 -4.86 -10.58
N ALA A 88 -8.96 -4.71 -10.11
CA ALA A 88 -8.61 -3.66 -9.15
C ALA A 88 -8.29 -2.31 -9.80
N PHE A 89 -7.86 -2.27 -11.07
CA PHE A 89 -7.31 -1.07 -11.69
C PHE A 89 -8.38 -0.18 -12.34
N SER A 90 -9.33 -0.76 -13.06
CA SER A 90 -10.42 -0.08 -13.76
C SER A 90 -11.23 0.84 -12.85
N PRO A 91 -11.70 0.41 -11.65
CA PRO A 91 -12.34 1.33 -10.71
C PRO A 91 -11.44 2.48 -10.27
N LEU A 92 -10.17 2.20 -9.98
CA LEU A 92 -9.22 3.24 -9.58
C LEU A 92 -8.98 4.23 -10.72
N ALA A 93 -8.89 3.77 -11.95
CA ALA A 93 -8.76 4.63 -13.12
C ALA A 93 -9.99 5.53 -13.32
N ALA A 94 -11.19 4.99 -13.12
CA ALA A 94 -12.42 5.78 -13.17
C ALA A 94 -12.47 6.84 -12.06
N ILE A 95 -12.07 6.48 -10.84
CA ILE A 95 -11.99 7.40 -9.69
C ILE A 95 -10.94 8.49 -9.95
N ALA A 96 -9.76 8.12 -10.46
CA ALA A 96 -8.66 9.04 -10.76
C ALA A 96 -9.08 10.19 -11.69
N GLY A 97 -10.03 9.95 -12.59
CA GLY A 97 -10.58 11.00 -13.46
C GLY A 97 -11.44 12.05 -12.74
N THR A 98 -11.73 11.87 -11.46
CA THR A 98 -12.71 12.67 -10.70
C THR A 98 -12.23 13.13 -9.32
N THR A 99 -11.04 12.71 -8.89
CA THR A 99 -10.43 13.03 -7.60
C THR A 99 -9.02 13.59 -7.80
N SER A 100 -8.49 14.34 -6.83
CA SER A 100 -7.22 15.08 -7.00
C SER A 100 -6.22 14.95 -5.84
N ARG A 101 -6.68 14.50 -4.67
CA ARG A 101 -5.93 14.49 -3.41
C ARG A 101 -5.87 13.10 -2.79
N VAL A 102 -6.97 12.35 -2.85
CA VAL A 102 -7.05 11.02 -2.24
C VAL A 102 -6.12 10.04 -2.95
N ARG A 103 -5.39 9.23 -2.18
CA ARG A 103 -4.46 8.24 -2.72
C ARG A 103 -5.24 7.03 -3.23
N LEU A 104 -4.84 6.51 -4.39
CA LEU A 104 -5.47 5.36 -5.02
C LEU A 104 -4.58 4.13 -4.82
N CYS A 105 -5.13 3.07 -4.26
CA CYS A 105 -4.36 1.91 -3.82
C CYS A 105 -5.06 0.59 -4.18
N THR A 106 -4.27 -0.46 -4.42
CA THR A 106 -4.79 -1.82 -4.59
C THR A 106 -4.63 -2.61 -3.29
N GLY A 107 -5.61 -3.42 -2.92
CA GLY A 107 -5.60 -4.20 -1.68
C GLY A 107 -6.39 -5.50 -1.82
N ILE A 108 -5.90 -6.53 -2.53
CA ILE A 108 -4.61 -6.71 -3.21
C ILE A 108 -4.86 -6.94 -4.72
N ALA A 109 -3.90 -6.59 -5.58
CA ALA A 109 -3.90 -6.97 -7.00
C ALA A 109 -3.23 -8.34 -7.24
N GLN A 110 -3.75 -9.13 -8.18
CA GLN A 110 -3.25 -10.46 -8.51
C GLN A 110 -2.01 -10.40 -9.43
N ILE A 111 -0.81 -10.41 -8.84
CA ILE A 111 0.46 -10.37 -9.60
C ILE A 111 0.60 -11.53 -10.60
N SER A 112 0.12 -12.72 -10.25
CA SER A 112 0.21 -13.92 -11.10
C SER A 112 -0.64 -13.83 -12.37
N ALA A 113 -1.62 -12.93 -12.41
CA ALA A 113 -2.51 -12.73 -13.56
C ALA A 113 -1.95 -11.72 -14.57
N ARG A 114 -0.76 -11.14 -14.34
CA ARG A 114 -0.19 -10.07 -15.17
C ARG A 114 1.19 -10.46 -15.68
N SER A 115 1.51 -10.04 -16.90
CA SER A 115 2.87 -10.16 -17.44
C SER A 115 3.75 -9.04 -16.86
N PRO A 116 5.00 -9.32 -16.43
CA PRO A 116 5.92 -8.32 -15.90
C PRO A 116 6.64 -7.50 -16.99
N THR A 117 6.43 -7.82 -18.27
CA THR A 117 7.11 -7.24 -19.45
C THR A 117 6.58 -5.88 -19.86
#